data_AF-A0A9W8CHT7-F1
#
_entry.id   AF-A0A9W8CHT7-F1
#
_cell.length_a   1.000
_cell.length_b   1.000
_cell.length_c   1.000
_cell.angle_alpha   90.00
_cell.angle_beta   90.00
_cell.angle_gamma   90.00
#
_symmetry.space_group_name_H-M   'P 1'
#
loop_
_entity.id
_entity.type
_entity.pdbx_description
1 polymer ?
#
loop_
_entity_poly.entity_id
_entity_poly.type
_entity_poly.pdbx_seq_one_letter_code
_entity_poly.pdbx_strand_id
1 'polypeptide(L)'
;MLFALKTHVRRLYPLCHLYTTAASTITASSTWGETEKKALIDLVNRSYRGKIKGDWDAVVRNIEQTPTKHYRRWTFDEVRTMAEMVQTEFGNRRLGAEWQEIGRRFGRSPSSCISNYYRYLHEQKDAISNNQFCGDQELVEQVSSVIDKHSQDADSKGVVAVDWHAVALETGNPILDILESLNRMLQVHKTKNDATQSHYQIPCVPIIVIQQLLYPQAWLPSHIQRLQRLVNENQDQMIRLNIQIVSLFMGIDQRSCALALDELLEKKNTGIAAKGKRWAKDETERLRMAIKENGVDQTWDLISARVGTRSAQACYSYWHRARNEAAIKAKNNKNIWTAEQLARVTEMIWNKRRSSRILPLVCKLFPDMSQVEARLLVKKCSARVTSLRLSKQLTQDQDTLVKCVDEVRDAEGNIDWRAVGSRMQAPPALCRVRYGEFVCKKMAHVRWSAEETDRLIWAVDEQRRILQQQGQKIDWKFVSKMVGSRTPTQCKLKYRGHQKLSAFCK
;
A
#
# COMPACT_ATOMS: atom_id res chain seq x y z
N MET A 1 -0.55 -0.86 -34.93
CA MET A 1 -1.67 -0.78 -35.90
C MET A 1 -2.67 -1.94 -35.80
N LEU A 2 -2.25 -3.22 -35.88
CA LEU A 2 -3.16 -4.39 -35.82
C LEU A 2 -3.98 -4.53 -34.52
N PHE A 3 -3.46 -4.07 -33.38
CA PHE A 3 -4.19 -4.09 -32.10
C PHE A 3 -5.29 -3.01 -32.03
N ALA A 4 -5.06 -1.86 -32.67
CA ALA A 4 -6.05 -0.78 -32.79
C ALA A 4 -7.17 -1.20 -33.76
N LEU A 5 -6.83 -1.82 -34.88
CA LEU A 5 -7.80 -2.38 -35.84
C LEU A 5 -8.73 -3.43 -35.19
N LYS A 6 -8.18 -4.31 -34.35
CA LYS A 6 -8.93 -5.37 -33.65
C LYS A 6 -9.97 -4.83 -32.65
N THR A 7 -9.78 -3.60 -32.17
CA THR A 7 -10.70 -2.94 -31.24
C THR A 7 -11.82 -2.21 -31.98
N HIS A 8 -11.57 -1.70 -33.19
CA HIS A 8 -12.59 -1.09 -34.05
C HIS A 8 -13.45 -2.10 -34.81
N VAL A 9 -12.89 -3.22 -35.27
CA VAL A 9 -13.69 -4.29 -35.93
C VAL A 9 -14.75 -4.89 -34.98
N ARG A 10 -14.52 -4.85 -33.66
CA ARG A 10 -15.51 -5.26 -32.64
C ARG A 10 -16.70 -4.29 -32.47
N ARG A 11 -16.61 -3.07 -33.00
CA ARG A 11 -17.67 -2.04 -32.91
C ARG A 11 -18.62 -2.05 -34.11
N LEU A 12 -18.20 -2.60 -35.24
CA LEU A 12 -18.94 -2.57 -36.51
C LEU A 12 -19.97 -3.70 -36.68
N TYR A 13 -20.00 -4.68 -35.78
CA TYR A 13 -21.03 -5.73 -35.77
C TYR A 13 -22.03 -5.47 -34.62
N PRO A 14 -23.32 -5.24 -34.90
CA PRO A 14 -24.31 -4.93 -33.88
C PRO A 14 -24.61 -6.22 -33.09
N LEU A 15 -23.97 -6.37 -31.93
CA LEU A 15 -24.43 -7.27 -30.87
C LEU A 15 -25.38 -6.45 -30.00
N CYS A 16 -26.65 -6.84 -29.96
CA CYS A 16 -27.67 -6.17 -29.16
C CYS A 16 -27.21 -6.02 -27.70
N HIS A 17 -27.17 -4.77 -27.23
CA HIS A 17 -26.97 -4.30 -25.85
C HIS A 17 -25.53 -4.09 -25.32
N LEU A 18 -24.74 -3.25 -26.01
CA LEU A 18 -23.68 -2.42 -25.39
C LEU A 18 -24.11 -0.95 -25.34
N TYR A 19 -25.16 -0.62 -24.58
CA TYR A 19 -25.74 0.73 -24.60
C TYR A 19 -24.94 1.83 -23.88
N THR A 20 -23.92 1.51 -23.09
CA THR A 20 -23.11 2.56 -22.42
C THR A 20 -21.95 3.08 -23.26
N THR A 21 -21.62 2.43 -24.39
CA THR A 21 -20.52 2.84 -25.29
C THR A 21 -20.80 2.57 -26.78
N ALA A 22 -22.08 2.40 -27.16
CA ALA A 22 -22.48 2.54 -28.55
C ALA A 22 -22.19 3.99 -28.99
N ALA A 23 -21.83 4.19 -30.26
CA ALA A 23 -21.56 5.52 -30.81
C ALA A 23 -22.73 6.45 -30.46
N SER A 24 -22.51 7.38 -29.54
CA SER A 24 -23.54 8.30 -29.08
C SER A 24 -23.90 9.21 -30.23
N THR A 25 -25.05 9.00 -30.84
CA THR A 25 -25.68 9.99 -31.69
C THR A 25 -26.14 11.13 -30.79
N ILE A 26 -25.59 12.32 -31.05
CA ILE A 26 -25.96 13.65 -30.55
C ILE A 26 -26.72 13.58 -29.21
N THR A 27 -25.98 13.68 -28.11
CA THR A 27 -26.56 13.82 -26.78
C THR A 27 -25.88 15.01 -26.12
N ALA A 28 -26.63 15.79 -25.34
CA ALA A 28 -26.12 16.87 -24.49
C ALA A 28 -25.27 16.32 -23.32
N SER A 29 -24.29 15.47 -23.61
CA SER A 29 -23.35 14.87 -22.66
C SER A 29 -22.02 15.61 -22.69
N SER A 30 -21.22 15.47 -21.63
CA SER A 30 -19.90 16.09 -21.47
C SER A 30 -18.82 15.62 -22.48
N THR A 31 -19.16 14.73 -23.41
CA THR A 31 -18.24 14.23 -24.43
C THR A 31 -18.83 14.36 -25.81
N TRP A 32 -18.07 14.98 -26.72
CA TRP A 32 -18.48 15.21 -28.09
C TRP A 32 -18.49 13.89 -28.86
N GLY A 33 -19.65 13.55 -29.43
CA GLY A 33 -19.80 12.43 -30.36
C GLY A 33 -19.07 12.68 -31.68
N GLU A 34 -18.89 11.63 -32.47
CA GLU A 34 -18.13 11.72 -33.73
C GLU A 34 -18.80 12.68 -34.73
N THR A 35 -20.13 12.72 -34.77
CA THR A 35 -20.91 13.65 -35.60
C THR A 35 -20.72 15.09 -35.16
N GLU A 36 -20.69 15.36 -33.85
CA GLU A 36 -20.48 16.71 -33.30
C GLU A 36 -19.05 17.18 -33.55
N LYS A 37 -18.06 16.29 -33.39
CA LYS A 37 -16.67 16.56 -33.76
C LYS A 37 -16.53 16.87 -35.25
N LYS A 38 -17.17 16.07 -36.11
CA LYS A 38 -17.16 16.29 -37.56
C LYS A 38 -17.85 17.60 -37.92
N ALA A 39 -19.00 17.90 -37.32
CA ALA A 39 -19.70 19.17 -37.52
C ALA A 39 -18.85 20.37 -37.05
N LEU A 40 -18.14 20.25 -35.92
CA LEU A 40 -17.21 21.28 -35.44
C LEU A 40 -16.03 21.46 -36.41
N ILE A 41 -15.41 20.37 -36.86
CA ILE A 41 -14.33 20.40 -37.86
C ILE A 41 -14.83 21.06 -39.14
N ASP A 42 -16.02 20.70 -39.62
CA ASP A 42 -16.62 21.26 -40.82
C ASP A 42 -17.01 22.74 -40.62
N LEU A 43 -17.46 23.13 -39.43
CA LEU A 43 -17.78 24.52 -39.08
C LEU A 43 -16.52 25.38 -39.02
N VAL A 44 -15.43 24.88 -38.41
CA VAL A 44 -14.12 25.53 -38.39
C VAL A 44 -13.60 25.66 -39.82
N ASN A 45 -13.64 24.58 -40.61
CA ASN A 45 -13.20 24.61 -42.00
C ASN A 45 -14.03 25.58 -42.86
N ARG A 46 -15.34 25.70 -42.63
CA ARG A 46 -16.22 26.62 -43.36
C ARG A 46 -16.04 28.08 -42.94
N SER A 47 -15.98 28.35 -41.65
CA SER A 47 -15.91 29.71 -41.11
C SER A 47 -14.55 30.37 -41.35
N TYR A 48 -13.47 29.58 -41.45
CA TYR A 48 -12.10 30.09 -41.52
C TYR A 48 -11.47 30.05 -42.93
N ARG A 49 -12.10 29.39 -43.92
CA ARG A 49 -11.57 29.31 -45.30
C ARG A 49 -11.55 30.62 -46.10
N GLY A 50 -12.33 31.63 -45.70
CA GLY A 50 -12.49 32.88 -46.48
C GLY A 50 -11.83 34.12 -45.88
N LYS A 51 -11.80 34.28 -44.55
CA LYS A 51 -11.35 35.53 -43.90
C LYS A 51 -9.90 35.50 -43.41
N ILE A 52 -9.28 34.32 -43.33
CA ILE A 52 -8.02 34.10 -42.63
C ILE A 52 -7.04 33.36 -43.56
N LYS A 53 -6.93 33.80 -44.82
CA LYS A 53 -5.97 33.19 -45.77
C LYS A 53 -4.51 33.56 -45.45
N GLY A 54 -4.26 34.62 -44.69
CA GLY A 54 -2.93 34.96 -44.15
C GLY A 54 -2.66 34.42 -42.74
N ASP A 55 -3.70 34.19 -41.95
CA ASP A 55 -3.57 33.83 -40.52
C ASP A 55 -3.78 32.33 -40.27
N TRP A 56 -4.34 31.55 -41.21
CA TRP A 56 -4.51 30.11 -40.98
C TRP A 56 -3.18 29.37 -41.07
N ASP A 57 -2.27 29.82 -41.92
CA ASP A 57 -0.88 29.38 -41.87
C ASP A 57 -0.19 29.88 -40.60
N ALA A 58 -0.61 30.98 -39.98
CA ALA A 58 -0.08 31.43 -38.69
C ALA A 58 -0.67 30.66 -37.49
N VAL A 59 -1.92 30.21 -37.56
CA VAL A 59 -2.54 29.35 -36.54
C VAL A 59 -2.13 27.90 -36.71
N VAL A 60 -2.03 27.38 -37.93
CA VAL A 60 -1.44 26.07 -38.23
C VAL A 60 0.04 26.09 -37.88
N ARG A 61 0.81 27.13 -38.23
CA ARG A 61 2.17 27.31 -37.70
C ARG A 61 2.17 27.45 -36.18
N ASN A 62 1.24 28.13 -35.52
CA ASN A 62 1.20 28.17 -34.05
C ASN A 62 0.83 26.83 -33.44
N ILE A 63 -0.06 26.04 -34.06
CA ILE A 63 -0.44 24.69 -33.61
C ILE A 63 0.69 23.70 -33.86
N GLU A 64 1.42 23.82 -34.98
CA GLU A 64 2.58 23.01 -35.36
C GLU A 64 3.86 23.44 -34.61
N GLN A 65 4.01 24.74 -34.30
CA GLN A 65 5.10 25.31 -33.49
C GLN A 65 4.83 25.23 -32.00
N THR A 66 3.59 25.05 -31.54
CA THR A 66 3.35 24.48 -30.21
C THR A 66 3.56 22.98 -30.34
N PRO A 67 4.72 22.43 -29.95
CA PRO A 67 4.92 21.00 -29.99
C PRO A 67 4.22 20.46 -28.75
N THR A 68 2.88 20.51 -28.73
CA THR A 68 2.12 19.91 -27.66
C THR A 68 2.31 18.42 -27.81
N LYS A 69 3.30 17.88 -27.09
CA LYS A 69 3.53 16.45 -26.92
C LYS A 69 2.39 15.88 -26.08
N HIS A 70 1.15 15.99 -26.56
CA HIS A 70 -0.07 15.64 -25.84
C HIS A 70 -0.07 14.18 -25.37
N TYR A 71 0.73 13.32 -26.01
CA TYR A 71 0.83 11.90 -25.71
C TYR A 71 2.09 11.47 -24.94
N ARG A 72 3.06 12.36 -24.66
CA ARG A 72 4.22 11.99 -23.85
C ARG A 72 3.79 11.94 -22.37
N ARG A 73 4.20 10.93 -21.61
CA ARG A 73 4.01 10.95 -20.15
C ARG A 73 4.84 12.09 -19.53
N TRP A 74 4.37 12.63 -18.41
CA TRP A 74 5.18 13.53 -17.58
C TRP A 74 6.26 12.71 -16.87
N THR A 75 7.50 13.16 -16.96
CA THR A 75 8.59 12.64 -16.12
C THR A 75 8.58 13.34 -14.77
N PHE A 76 9.17 12.72 -13.75
CA PHE A 76 9.26 13.33 -12.42
C PHE A 76 10.02 14.67 -12.47
N ASP A 77 11.11 14.74 -13.21
CA ASP A 77 11.91 15.97 -13.37
C ASP A 77 11.14 17.09 -14.07
N GLU A 78 10.36 16.78 -15.12
CA GLU A 78 9.50 17.77 -15.78
C GLU A 78 8.49 18.37 -14.78
N VAL A 79 7.91 17.53 -13.92
CA VAL A 79 6.91 17.99 -12.93
C VAL A 79 7.57 18.79 -11.81
N ARG A 80 8.74 18.36 -11.32
CA ARG A 80 9.52 19.09 -10.30
C ARG A 80 9.95 20.46 -10.83
N THR A 81 10.54 20.50 -12.03
CA THR A 81 10.98 21.76 -12.68
C THR A 81 9.80 22.71 -12.88
N MET A 82 8.63 22.19 -13.26
CA MET A 82 7.41 22.99 -13.38
C MET A 82 6.98 23.57 -12.02
N ALA A 83 7.06 22.79 -10.95
CA ALA A 83 6.70 23.25 -9.62
C ALA A 83 7.67 24.32 -9.09
N GLU A 84 8.97 24.13 -9.29
CA GLU A 84 10.01 25.13 -8.96
C GLU A 84 9.78 26.43 -9.71
N MET A 85 9.49 26.36 -11.02
CA MET A 85 9.19 27.53 -11.84
C MET A 85 7.92 28.25 -11.37
N VAL A 86 6.86 27.51 -11.02
CA VAL A 86 5.64 28.09 -10.42
C VAL A 86 5.96 28.84 -9.13
N GLN A 87 6.74 28.23 -8.25
CA GLN A 87 7.07 28.79 -6.95
C GLN A 87 8.01 30.01 -7.04
N THR A 88 9.01 29.96 -7.92
CA THR A 88 10.03 31.01 -8.08
C THR A 88 9.53 32.21 -8.86
N GLU A 89 8.85 32.00 -10.00
CA GLU A 89 8.47 33.09 -10.89
C GLU A 89 7.10 33.70 -10.55
N PHE A 90 6.18 32.90 -9.99
CA PHE A 90 4.79 33.34 -9.79
C PHE A 90 4.37 33.38 -8.32
N GLY A 91 5.16 32.77 -7.42
CA GLY A 91 4.90 32.72 -5.98
C GLY A 91 3.57 32.03 -5.63
N ASN A 92 2.98 32.41 -4.49
CA ASN A 92 1.73 31.82 -3.98
C ASN A 92 0.44 32.44 -4.58
N ARG A 93 0.52 33.13 -5.73
CA ARG A 93 -0.64 33.77 -6.35
C ARG A 93 -1.50 32.74 -7.10
N ARG A 94 -2.80 33.01 -7.22
CA ARG A 94 -3.69 32.17 -8.04
C ARG A 94 -3.33 32.33 -9.51
N LEU A 95 -2.74 31.29 -10.08
CA LEU A 95 -2.42 31.23 -11.50
C LEU A 95 -3.68 31.03 -12.34
N GLY A 96 -3.93 31.95 -13.26
CA GLY A 96 -4.97 31.90 -14.28
C GLY A 96 -4.36 31.87 -15.68
N ALA A 97 -4.11 33.04 -16.26
CA ALA A 97 -3.54 33.17 -17.61
C ALA A 97 -2.10 32.64 -17.70
N GLU A 98 -1.37 32.63 -16.59
CA GLU A 98 0.02 32.20 -16.48
C GLU A 98 0.20 30.72 -16.84
N TRP A 99 -0.82 29.88 -16.68
CA TRP A 99 -0.78 28.49 -17.13
C TRP A 99 -0.58 28.35 -18.64
N GLN A 100 -0.90 29.37 -19.43
CA GLN A 100 -0.61 29.42 -20.85
C GLN A 100 0.89 29.53 -21.12
N GLU A 101 1.58 30.39 -20.37
CA GLU A 101 3.03 30.54 -20.47
C GLU A 101 3.76 29.29 -19.98
N ILE A 102 3.31 28.73 -18.85
CA ILE A 102 3.84 27.45 -18.33
C ILE A 102 3.67 26.34 -19.37
N GLY A 103 2.48 26.22 -19.96
CA GLY A 103 2.23 25.26 -21.03
C GLY A 103 3.16 25.43 -22.23
N ARG A 104 3.41 26.67 -22.64
CA ARG A 104 4.32 27.01 -23.74
C ARG A 104 5.74 26.54 -23.47
N ARG A 105 6.28 26.84 -22.28
CA ARG A 105 7.65 26.45 -21.90
C ARG A 105 7.86 24.94 -21.84
N PHE A 106 6.88 24.19 -21.34
CA PHE A 106 6.96 22.73 -21.25
C PHE A 106 6.54 22.00 -22.53
N GLY A 107 6.00 22.71 -23.53
CA GLY A 107 5.40 22.09 -24.72
C GLY A 107 4.19 21.21 -24.35
N ARG A 108 3.36 21.67 -23.41
CA ARG A 108 2.20 20.96 -22.85
C ARG A 108 0.97 21.86 -22.84
N SER A 109 -0.24 21.28 -22.81
CA SER A 109 -1.42 22.12 -22.62
C SER A 109 -1.50 22.68 -21.19
N PRO A 110 -2.08 23.88 -21.02
CA PRO A 110 -2.29 24.49 -19.70
C PRO A 110 -3.01 23.54 -18.72
N SER A 111 -4.08 22.88 -19.18
CA SER A 111 -4.83 21.91 -18.37
C SER A 111 -3.99 20.71 -17.92
N SER A 112 -3.02 20.27 -18.74
CA SER A 112 -2.10 19.20 -18.37
C SER A 112 -1.12 19.66 -17.31
N CYS A 113 -0.57 20.87 -17.43
CA CYS A 113 0.32 21.48 -16.44
C CYS A 113 -0.40 21.61 -15.10
N ILE A 114 -1.60 22.20 -15.10
CA ILE A 114 -2.48 22.34 -13.93
C ILE A 114 -2.68 20.99 -13.24
N SER A 115 -3.11 19.97 -14.01
CA SER A 115 -3.43 18.66 -13.44
C SER A 115 -2.23 17.94 -12.83
N ASN A 116 -1.02 18.15 -13.37
CA ASN A 116 0.19 17.51 -12.87
C ASN A 116 0.83 18.30 -11.73
N TYR A 117 0.76 19.63 -11.75
CA TYR A 117 1.20 20.48 -10.64
C TYR A 117 0.42 20.19 -9.36
N TYR A 118 -0.92 20.17 -9.42
CA TYR A 118 -1.73 19.84 -8.25
C TYR A 118 -1.54 18.40 -7.76
N ARG A 119 -1.24 17.46 -8.67
CA ARG A 119 -0.88 16.10 -8.28
C ARG A 119 0.45 16.07 -7.53
N TYR A 120 1.45 16.81 -8.01
CA TYR A 120 2.74 16.94 -7.35
C TYR A 120 2.63 17.57 -5.97
N LEU A 121 1.87 18.65 -5.82
CA LEU A 121 1.62 19.26 -4.51
C LEU A 121 0.95 18.27 -3.53
N HIS A 122 0.03 17.44 -4.02
CA HIS A 122 -0.58 16.40 -3.20
C HIS A 122 0.44 15.34 -2.77
N GLU A 123 1.31 14.91 -3.69
CA GLU A 123 2.36 13.93 -3.40
C GLU A 123 3.44 14.47 -2.43
N GLN A 124 3.83 15.75 -2.55
CA GLN A 124 4.74 16.41 -1.61
C GLN A 124 4.11 16.55 -0.22
N LYS A 125 2.82 16.91 -0.15
CA LYS A 125 2.07 16.94 1.10
C LYS A 125 1.99 15.55 1.75
N ASP A 126 1.84 14.51 0.95
CA ASP A 126 1.87 13.12 1.42
C ASP A 126 3.27 12.71 1.91
N ALA A 127 4.35 13.16 1.26
CA ALA A 127 5.72 12.87 1.68
C ALA A 127 6.09 13.53 3.02
N ILE A 128 5.77 14.83 3.16
CA ILE A 128 6.00 15.59 4.40
C ILE A 128 5.22 14.99 5.57
N SER A 129 3.96 14.61 5.35
CA SER A 129 3.12 14.01 6.39
C SER A 129 3.57 12.60 6.82
N ASN A 130 4.35 11.90 6.00
CA ASN A 130 4.86 10.55 6.29
C ASN A 130 6.29 10.54 6.85
N ASN A 131 6.88 11.70 7.15
CA ASN A 131 8.22 11.85 7.73
C ASN A 131 9.32 11.09 6.96
N GLN A 132 9.16 10.98 5.64
CA GLN A 132 10.18 10.40 4.75
C GLN A 132 11.14 11.52 4.30
N PHE A 133 11.93 12.04 5.23
CA PHE A 133 13.18 12.71 4.86
C PHE A 133 14.26 11.63 4.77
N CYS A 134 14.87 11.47 3.59
CA CYS A 134 16.11 10.70 3.47
C CYS A 134 17.17 11.42 4.31
N GLY A 135 17.56 10.82 5.43
CA GLY A 135 18.71 11.27 6.19
C GLY A 135 19.96 11.14 5.33
N ASP A 136 20.70 12.24 5.22
CA ASP A 136 21.93 12.31 4.45
C ASP A 136 23.01 11.51 5.19
N GLN A 137 23.31 10.32 4.68
CA GLN A 137 24.24 9.36 5.28
C GLN A 137 25.67 9.95 5.36
N GLU A 138 25.97 10.92 4.49
CA GLU A 138 27.22 11.68 4.44
C GLU A 138 27.46 12.49 5.72
N LEU A 139 26.41 13.06 6.33
CA LEU A 139 26.54 13.85 7.56
C LEU A 139 26.87 12.97 8.78
N VAL A 140 26.32 11.75 8.82
CA VAL A 140 26.59 10.79 9.89
C VAL A 140 28.03 10.29 9.84
N GLU A 141 28.54 10.07 8.64
CA GLU A 141 29.93 9.64 8.40
C GLU A 141 30.93 10.77 8.73
N GLN A 142 30.62 12.02 8.37
CA GLN A 142 31.46 13.18 8.71
C GLN A 142 31.56 13.41 10.22
N VAL A 143 30.43 13.34 10.95
CA VAL A 143 30.43 13.52 12.42
C VAL A 143 31.16 12.37 13.11
N SER A 144 31.01 11.13 12.63
CA SER A 144 31.71 9.98 13.21
C SER A 144 33.22 10.08 13.01
N SER A 145 33.68 10.50 11.82
CA SER A 145 35.09 10.68 11.52
C SER A 145 35.77 11.73 12.40
N VAL A 146 35.08 12.82 12.76
CA VAL A 146 35.64 13.87 13.62
C VAL A 146 35.73 13.39 15.06
N ILE A 147 34.74 12.64 15.54
CA ILE A 147 34.75 12.04 16.88
C ILE A 147 35.90 11.03 17.02
N ASP A 148 36.13 10.20 16.01
CA ASP A 148 37.23 9.21 16.02
C ASP A 148 38.61 9.89 16.03
N LYS A 149 38.77 10.98 15.28
CA LYS A 149 40.01 11.79 15.25
C LYS A 149 40.34 12.38 16.62
N HIS A 150 39.35 12.96 17.31
CA HIS A 150 39.55 13.54 18.65
C HIS A 150 39.67 12.48 19.77
N SER A 151 39.22 11.25 19.51
CA SER A 151 39.36 10.13 20.46
C SER A 151 40.75 9.50 20.44
N GLN A 152 41.46 9.52 19.30
CA GLN A 152 42.81 8.94 19.17
C GLN A 152 43.90 9.77 19.84
N ASP A 153 43.74 11.08 19.98
CA ASP A 153 44.68 11.95 20.70
C ASP A 153 44.57 11.81 22.23
N ALA A 154 43.51 11.15 22.72
CA ALA A 154 43.14 11.10 24.14
C ALA A 154 43.79 9.96 24.95
N ASP A 155 44.45 8.99 24.30
CA ASP A 155 45.03 7.81 24.98
C ASP A 155 46.28 8.13 25.84
N SER A 156 46.74 9.38 25.90
CA SER A 156 47.92 9.77 26.69
C SER A 156 47.63 10.40 28.06
N LYS A 157 46.39 10.83 28.35
CA LYS A 157 46.06 11.53 29.62
C LYS A 157 44.63 11.20 30.06
N GLY A 158 44.50 10.27 30.99
CA GLY A 158 43.22 9.73 31.44
C GLY A 158 42.16 10.79 31.82
N VAL A 159 40.93 10.49 31.40
CA VAL A 159 39.65 11.21 31.56
C VAL A 159 39.42 12.36 30.56
N VAL A 160 38.52 12.10 29.60
CA VAL A 160 38.23 12.97 28.45
C VAL A 160 37.03 13.88 28.71
N ALA A 161 37.22 15.19 28.48
CA ALA A 161 36.14 16.10 28.11
C ALA A 161 36.29 16.38 26.61
N VAL A 162 35.32 15.95 25.81
CA VAL A 162 35.26 16.31 24.38
C VAL A 162 34.92 17.80 24.32
N ASP A 163 35.79 18.59 23.69
CA ASP A 163 35.55 20.01 23.40
C ASP A 163 34.57 20.10 22.22
N TRP A 164 33.27 20.19 22.53
CA TRP A 164 32.23 20.18 21.51
C TRP A 164 32.21 21.45 20.69
N HIS A 165 32.80 22.54 21.19
CA HIS A 165 32.99 23.79 20.44
C HIS A 165 34.02 23.60 19.31
N ALA A 166 35.12 22.88 19.58
CA ALA A 166 36.08 22.54 18.53
C ALA A 166 35.45 21.64 17.45
N VAL A 167 34.64 20.65 17.85
CA VAL A 167 33.89 19.79 16.91
C VAL A 167 32.86 20.61 16.10
N ALA A 168 32.21 21.59 16.71
CA ALA A 168 31.26 22.48 16.03
C ALA A 168 31.93 23.33 14.94
N LEU A 169 33.10 23.91 15.24
CA LEU A 169 33.87 24.72 14.30
C LEU A 169 34.42 23.88 13.13
N GLU A 170 34.87 22.66 13.41
CA GLU A 170 35.41 21.74 12.40
C GLU A 170 34.31 21.13 11.51
N THR A 171 33.10 20.94 12.03
CA THR A 171 31.95 20.42 11.26
C THR A 171 31.05 21.51 10.67
N GLY A 172 31.25 22.77 11.04
CA GLY A 172 30.40 23.89 10.64
C GLY A 172 28.97 23.81 11.20
N ASN A 173 28.73 23.01 12.25
CA ASN A 173 27.40 22.71 12.74
C ASN A 173 27.07 23.48 14.05
N PRO A 174 26.18 24.49 13.99
CA PRO A 174 25.87 25.36 15.12
C PRO A 174 25.10 24.66 16.26
N ILE A 175 24.60 23.44 16.05
CA ILE A 175 23.86 22.67 17.08
C ILE A 175 24.81 22.24 18.22
N LEU A 176 26.08 22.01 17.92
CA LEU A 176 27.06 21.53 18.90
C LEU A 176 27.47 22.64 19.89
N ASP A 177 27.52 23.90 19.45
CA ASP A 177 27.73 25.08 20.31
C ASP A 177 26.57 25.30 21.31
N ILE A 178 25.35 24.96 20.90
CA ILE A 178 24.17 25.05 21.74
C ILE A 178 24.22 23.97 22.84
N LEU A 179 24.68 22.77 22.52
CA LEU A 179 24.83 21.68 23.49
C LEU A 179 25.91 21.98 24.54
N GLU A 180 27.04 22.58 24.12
CA GLU A 180 28.06 23.07 25.04
C GLU A 180 27.51 24.20 25.94
N SER A 181 26.77 25.14 25.37
CA SER A 181 26.13 26.24 26.12
C SER A 181 25.13 25.72 27.15
N LEU A 182 24.31 24.73 26.79
CA LEU A 182 23.39 24.06 27.70
C LEU A 182 24.12 23.31 28.82
N ASN A 183 25.24 22.64 28.50
CA ASN A 183 26.07 21.97 29.50
C ASN A 183 26.66 22.98 30.49
N ARG A 184 27.17 24.13 30.01
CA ARG A 184 27.68 25.23 30.87
C ARG A 184 26.57 25.81 31.75
N MET A 185 25.37 26.03 31.21
CA MET A 185 24.22 26.52 32.00
C MET A 185 23.81 25.53 33.10
N LEU A 186 23.84 24.22 32.81
CA LEU A 186 23.55 23.17 33.79
C LEU A 186 24.60 23.10 34.91
N GLN A 187 25.87 23.32 34.60
CA GLN A 187 26.95 23.36 35.61
C GLN A 187 26.89 24.62 36.50
N VAL A 188 26.52 25.78 35.93
CA VAL A 188 26.28 27.01 36.70
C VAL A 188 25.06 26.85 37.63
N HIS A 189 24.05 26.09 37.23
CA HIS A 189 22.91 25.80 38.09
C HIS A 189 23.24 24.85 39.25
N LYS A 190 24.22 23.97 39.06
CA LYS A 190 24.72 23.04 40.09
C LYS A 190 25.48 23.79 41.20
N THR A 191 26.33 24.73 40.83
CA THR A 191 27.13 25.54 41.79
C THR A 191 26.30 26.55 42.59
N LYS A 192 25.15 27.00 42.09
CA LYS A 192 24.23 27.88 42.84
C LYS A 192 23.34 27.15 43.86
N ASN A 193 23.13 25.85 43.71
CA ASN A 193 22.23 25.06 44.58
C ASN A 193 22.92 24.39 45.78
N ASP A 194 24.26 24.44 45.87
CA ASP A 194 24.99 23.92 47.03
C ASP A 194 24.94 24.85 48.26
N ALA A 195 24.31 26.04 48.15
CA ALA A 195 24.19 27.00 49.26
C ALA A 195 22.93 26.84 50.13
N THR A 196 22.00 25.95 49.80
CA THR A 196 20.80 25.69 50.63
C THR A 196 20.41 24.22 50.61
N GLN A 197 20.73 23.50 51.70
CA GLN A 197 20.22 22.16 51.95
C GLN A 197 18.70 22.20 52.22
N SER A 198 17.90 21.59 51.34
CA SER A 198 16.88 20.63 51.76
C SER A 198 16.44 19.75 50.57
N HIS A 199 16.32 18.46 50.82
CA HIS A 199 16.07 17.35 49.91
C HIS A 199 15.09 17.61 48.75
N TYR A 200 15.63 17.77 47.54
CA TYR A 200 14.98 17.31 46.30
C TYR A 200 16.06 16.71 45.38
N GLN A 201 16.10 15.38 45.28
CA GLN A 201 16.86 14.71 44.23
C GLN A 201 16.12 14.91 42.91
N ILE A 202 16.55 15.90 42.11
CA ILE A 202 16.16 15.99 40.71
C ILE A 202 16.92 14.86 39.98
N PRO A 203 16.26 13.87 39.35
CA PRO A 203 16.99 12.86 38.60
C PRO A 203 17.57 13.52 37.35
N CYS A 204 18.85 13.29 37.12
CA CYS A 204 19.58 13.73 35.93
C CYS A 204 19.09 12.95 34.70
N VAL A 205 17.89 13.28 34.19
CA VAL A 205 17.28 12.66 33.00
C VAL A 205 18.15 12.81 31.73
N PRO A 206 18.87 13.93 31.48
CA PRO A 206 19.71 14.04 30.28
C PRO A 206 20.87 13.03 30.27
N ILE A 207 21.47 12.74 31.44
CA ILE A 207 22.57 11.77 31.57
C ILE A 207 22.06 10.35 31.32
N ILE A 208 20.84 10.03 31.76
CA ILE A 208 20.22 8.73 31.54
C ILE A 208 19.90 8.51 30.05
N VAL A 209 19.44 9.54 29.34
CA VAL A 209 19.16 9.44 27.89
C VAL A 209 20.46 9.28 27.07
N ILE A 210 21.54 9.92 27.48
CA ILE A 210 22.86 9.75 26.84
C ILE A 210 23.46 8.37 27.15
N GLN A 211 23.31 7.86 28.38
CA GLN A 211 23.71 6.48 28.73
C GLN A 211 22.85 5.42 28.02
N GLN A 212 21.57 5.70 27.76
CA GLN A 212 20.64 4.81 27.04
C GLN A 212 21.03 4.57 25.58
N LEU A 213 21.71 5.52 24.93
CA LEU A 213 22.16 5.39 23.56
C LEU A 213 23.50 4.64 23.45
N LEU A 214 24.32 4.65 24.51
CA LEU A 214 25.69 4.14 24.46
C LEU A 214 25.84 2.68 24.95
N TYR A 215 24.98 2.16 25.84
CA TYR A 215 25.18 0.81 26.41
C TYR A 215 23.87 0.02 26.67
N PRO A 216 23.32 -0.70 25.66
CA PRO A 216 22.05 -1.43 25.78
C PRO A 216 22.15 -2.78 26.53
N GLN A 217 23.35 -3.35 26.72
CA GLN A 217 23.56 -4.76 27.07
C GLN A 217 23.37 -5.10 28.57
N ALA A 218 23.15 -4.12 29.45
CA ALA A 218 23.25 -4.31 30.91
C ALA A 218 21.94 -4.35 31.70
N TRP A 219 20.77 -4.46 31.05
CA TRP A 219 19.48 -4.25 31.73
C TRP A 219 18.70 -5.54 32.00
N LEU A 220 18.37 -5.78 33.28
CA LEU A 220 17.41 -6.80 33.69
C LEU A 220 15.97 -6.37 33.32
N PRO A 221 15.07 -7.31 32.95
CA PRO A 221 13.69 -7.03 32.57
C PRO A 221 12.87 -6.19 33.59
N SER A 222 13.21 -6.29 34.88
CA SER A 222 12.58 -5.52 35.96
C SER A 222 12.88 -4.02 35.86
N HIS A 223 14.06 -3.63 35.35
CA HIS A 223 14.42 -2.23 35.14
C HIS A 223 13.70 -1.64 33.93
N ILE A 224 13.48 -2.43 32.88
CA ILE A 224 12.70 -2.02 31.70
C ILE A 224 11.24 -1.78 32.08
N GLN A 225 10.64 -2.67 32.88
CA GLN A 225 9.27 -2.47 33.37
C GLN A 225 9.13 -1.28 34.30
N ARG A 226 10.13 -1.01 35.16
CA ARG A 226 10.13 0.16 36.04
C ARG A 226 10.27 1.46 35.25
N LEU A 227 11.12 1.47 34.21
CA LEU A 227 11.26 2.60 33.29
C LEU A 227 9.99 2.86 32.48
N GLN A 228 9.36 1.82 31.93
CA GLN A 228 8.08 1.98 31.23
C GLN A 228 7.00 2.55 32.15
N ARG A 229 6.99 2.18 33.43
CA ARG A 229 6.08 2.77 34.41
C ARG A 229 6.36 4.26 34.63
N LEU A 230 7.62 4.63 34.86
CA LEU A 230 8.02 6.03 35.06
C LEU A 230 7.79 6.91 33.83
N VAL A 231 8.00 6.38 32.63
CA VAL A 231 7.72 7.09 31.36
C VAL A 231 6.22 7.31 31.19
N ASN A 232 5.39 6.31 31.53
CA ASN A 232 3.94 6.43 31.47
C ASN A 232 3.40 7.40 32.56
N GLU A 233 3.97 7.36 33.76
CA GLU A 233 3.57 8.23 34.89
C GLU A 233 3.96 9.70 34.67
N ASN A 234 4.99 9.97 33.87
CA ASN A 234 5.49 11.34 33.63
C ASN A 234 5.32 11.79 32.17
N GLN A 235 4.47 11.12 31.39
CA GLN A 235 4.28 11.38 29.97
C GLN A 235 3.89 12.84 29.69
N ASP A 236 3.03 13.43 30.54
CA ASP A 236 2.59 14.82 30.42
C ASP A 236 3.70 15.84 30.74
N GLN A 237 4.58 15.53 31.70
CA GLN A 237 5.74 16.38 32.00
C GLN A 237 6.76 16.34 30.88
N MET A 238 6.99 15.17 30.28
CA MET A 238 7.86 15.02 29.10
C MET A 238 7.33 15.75 27.88
N ILE A 239 6.01 15.70 27.65
CA ILE A 239 5.37 16.47 26.56
C ILE A 239 5.56 17.98 26.79
N ARG A 240 5.35 18.46 28.02
CA ARG A 240 5.57 19.87 28.37
C ARG A 240 7.03 20.30 28.20
N LEU A 241 7.99 19.50 28.66
CA LEU A 241 9.42 19.76 28.47
C LEU A 241 9.80 19.79 26.99
N ASN A 242 9.28 18.87 26.18
CA ASN A 242 9.53 18.86 24.74
C ASN A 242 8.93 20.08 24.04
N ILE A 243 7.73 20.52 24.43
CA ILE A 243 7.13 21.77 23.91
C ILE A 243 8.00 22.98 24.28
N GLN A 244 8.52 23.04 25.51
CA GLN A 244 9.41 24.13 25.94
C GLN A 244 10.73 24.13 25.18
N ILE A 245 11.34 22.96 24.97
CA ILE A 245 12.58 22.81 24.21
C ILE A 245 12.37 23.22 22.74
N VAL A 246 11.29 22.75 22.10
CA VAL A 246 10.99 23.11 20.70
C VAL A 246 10.68 24.59 20.55
N SER A 247 9.93 25.17 21.50
CA SER A 247 9.64 26.62 21.55
C SER A 247 10.93 27.45 21.64
N LEU A 248 11.85 27.06 22.53
CA LEU A 248 13.16 27.71 22.66
C LEU A 248 14.02 27.55 21.41
N PHE A 249 14.01 26.37 20.80
CA PHE A 249 14.84 26.06 19.63
C PHE A 249 14.37 26.77 18.35
N MET A 250 13.05 26.97 18.21
CA MET A 250 12.47 27.57 17.01
C MET A 250 12.09 29.05 17.17
N GLY A 251 12.24 29.63 18.36
CA GLY A 251 11.80 31.00 18.66
C GLY A 251 10.29 31.19 18.55
N ILE A 252 9.53 30.10 18.64
CA ILE A 252 8.06 30.08 18.53
C ILE A 252 7.50 30.06 19.95
N ASP A 253 6.43 30.80 20.25
CA ASP A 253 5.84 30.78 21.58
C ASP A 253 5.26 29.38 21.92
N GLN A 254 5.31 29.01 23.19
CA GLN A 254 4.93 27.67 23.66
C GLN A 254 3.48 27.29 23.30
N ARG A 255 2.58 28.28 23.18
CA ARG A 255 1.18 28.03 22.84
C ARG A 255 1.02 27.63 21.38
N SER A 256 1.78 28.27 20.48
CA SER A 256 1.84 27.90 19.07
C SER A 256 2.45 26.50 18.87
N CYS A 257 3.47 26.12 19.64
CA CYS A 257 4.02 24.76 19.63
C CYS A 257 3.03 23.71 20.14
N ALA A 258 2.28 24.01 21.21
CA ALA A 258 1.25 23.12 21.74
C ALA A 258 0.12 22.89 20.74
N LEU A 259 -0.37 23.95 20.09
CA LEU A 259 -1.41 23.85 19.05
C LEU A 259 -0.93 23.05 17.83
N ALA A 260 0.33 23.25 17.40
CA ALA A 260 0.92 22.45 16.32
C ALA A 260 1.07 20.97 16.70
N LEU A 261 1.38 20.67 17.97
CA LEU A 261 1.47 19.30 18.46
C LEU A 261 0.09 18.64 18.54
N ASP A 262 -0.93 19.34 19.01
CA ASP A 262 -2.31 18.85 19.01
C ASP A 262 -2.81 18.60 17.57
N GLU A 263 -2.50 19.50 16.63
CA GLU A 263 -2.81 19.31 15.20
C GLU A 263 -2.08 18.09 14.60
N LEU A 264 -0.83 17.84 15.00
CA LEU A 264 -0.06 16.66 14.59
C LEU A 264 -0.59 15.36 15.20
N LEU A 265 -1.05 15.39 16.45
CA LEU A 265 -1.65 14.25 17.14
C LEU A 265 -3.04 13.91 16.56
N GLU A 266 -3.85 14.91 16.22
CA GLU A 266 -5.09 14.72 15.46
C GLU A 266 -4.84 14.17 14.05
N LYS A 267 -3.77 14.63 13.37
CA LYS A 267 -3.35 14.10 12.05
C LYS A 267 -2.85 12.67 12.10
N LYS A 268 -2.11 12.28 13.15
CA LYS A 268 -1.66 10.90 13.38
C LYS A 268 -2.85 9.96 13.56
N ASN A 269 -3.93 10.44 14.19
CA ASN A 269 -5.16 9.69 14.40
C ASN A 269 -6.08 9.64 13.15
N THR A 270 -5.88 10.52 12.16
CA THR A 270 -6.70 10.58 10.93
C THR A 270 -6.08 9.92 9.70
N GLY A 271 -4.91 9.27 9.82
CA GLY A 271 -4.37 8.24 8.89
C GLY A 271 -4.77 8.37 7.42
N ILE A 272 -4.09 9.23 6.66
CA ILE A 272 -4.41 9.48 5.25
C ILE A 272 -3.94 8.33 4.34
N ALA A 273 -4.93 7.69 3.71
CA ALA A 273 -4.95 7.12 2.36
C ALA A 273 -3.74 6.32 1.82
N ALA A 274 -3.32 5.25 2.48
CA ALA A 274 -2.58 4.20 1.78
C ALA A 274 -3.47 3.55 0.69
N LYS A 275 -3.23 3.90 -0.59
CA LYS A 275 -3.87 3.27 -1.77
C LYS A 275 -3.76 1.75 -1.66
N GLY A 276 -4.89 1.08 -1.47
CA GLY A 276 -4.99 -0.39 -1.54
C GLY A 276 -5.22 -1.14 -0.23
N LYS A 277 -5.20 -0.49 0.95
CA LYS A 277 -5.56 -1.18 2.20
C LYS A 277 -7.05 -1.51 2.24
N ARG A 278 -7.38 -2.72 2.70
CA ARG A 278 -8.75 -3.21 2.98
C ARG A 278 -9.48 -2.17 3.86
N TRP A 279 -10.77 -1.95 3.61
CA TRP A 279 -11.58 -1.04 4.43
C TRP A 279 -11.65 -1.54 5.87
N ALA A 280 -11.25 -0.69 6.82
CA ALA A 280 -11.39 -0.98 8.23
C ALA A 280 -12.86 -0.85 8.68
N LYS A 281 -13.18 -1.40 9.86
CA LYS A 281 -14.55 -1.42 10.38
C LYS A 281 -15.04 -0.01 10.73
N ASP A 282 -14.16 0.80 11.31
CA ASP A 282 -14.40 2.22 11.63
C ASP A 282 -14.58 3.06 10.36
N GLU A 283 -13.73 2.87 9.34
CA GLU A 283 -13.87 3.56 8.04
C GLU A 283 -15.23 3.26 7.39
N THR A 284 -15.65 1.99 7.46
CA THR A 284 -16.94 1.55 6.91
C THR A 284 -18.11 2.20 7.65
N GLU A 285 -18.00 2.39 8.96
CA GLU A 285 -19.03 3.02 9.77
C GLU A 285 -19.09 4.54 9.52
N ARG A 286 -17.94 5.22 9.43
CA ARG A 286 -17.87 6.63 9.02
C ARG A 286 -18.51 6.85 7.65
N LEU A 287 -18.26 5.96 6.68
CA LEU A 287 -18.90 6.04 5.37
C LEU A 287 -20.42 5.90 5.44
N ARG A 288 -20.94 4.96 6.26
CA ARG A 288 -22.39 4.79 6.45
C ARG A 288 -23.03 6.01 7.07
N MET A 289 -22.42 6.59 8.11
CA MET A 289 -22.91 7.81 8.75
C MET A 289 -22.91 8.98 7.74
N ALA A 290 -21.80 9.19 7.04
CA ALA A 290 -21.70 10.25 6.02
C ALA A 290 -22.77 10.11 4.93
N ILE A 291 -23.08 8.90 4.49
CA ILE A 291 -24.14 8.66 3.50
C ILE A 291 -25.54 8.84 4.10
N LYS A 292 -25.75 8.46 5.36
CA LYS A 292 -27.04 8.67 6.05
C LYS A 292 -27.34 10.16 6.22
N GLU A 293 -26.33 10.96 6.53
CA GLU A 293 -26.46 12.39 6.79
C GLU A 293 -26.61 13.22 5.52
N ASN A 294 -25.88 12.86 4.45
CA ASN A 294 -25.88 13.65 3.22
C ASN A 294 -26.86 13.07 2.18
N GLY A 295 -27.13 11.77 2.19
CA GLY A 295 -27.87 11.06 1.14
C GLY A 295 -26.94 10.45 0.09
N VAL A 296 -27.45 9.47 -0.67
CA VAL A 296 -26.67 8.71 -1.67
C VAL A 296 -26.41 9.53 -2.94
N ASP A 297 -27.27 10.49 -3.23
CA ASP A 297 -27.24 11.31 -4.46
C ASP A 297 -26.41 12.58 -4.33
N GLN A 298 -25.80 12.82 -3.16
CA GLN A 298 -24.91 13.97 -2.94
C GLN A 298 -23.54 13.79 -3.58
N THR A 299 -22.80 14.89 -3.67
CA THR A 299 -21.42 14.88 -4.16
C THR A 299 -20.53 14.02 -3.27
N TRP A 300 -19.90 13.01 -3.89
CA TRP A 300 -19.02 12.07 -3.20
C TRP A 300 -17.80 12.73 -2.56
N ASP A 301 -17.48 13.97 -2.94
CA ASP A 301 -16.45 14.79 -2.33
C ASP A 301 -16.81 15.18 -0.89
N LEU A 302 -18.08 15.51 -0.60
CA LEU A 302 -18.55 15.78 0.77
C LEU A 302 -18.49 14.52 1.63
N ILE A 303 -18.91 13.38 1.07
CA ILE A 303 -18.85 12.08 1.74
C ILE A 303 -17.38 11.72 2.03
N SER A 304 -16.49 11.93 1.05
CA SER A 304 -15.05 11.70 1.19
C SER A 304 -14.42 12.55 2.29
N ALA A 305 -14.77 13.83 2.35
CA ALA A 305 -14.33 14.74 3.40
C ALA A 305 -14.76 14.25 4.80
N ARG A 306 -15.99 13.75 4.96
CA ARG A 306 -16.46 13.18 6.23
C ARG A 306 -15.80 11.84 6.59
N VAL A 307 -15.45 11.03 5.60
CA VAL A 307 -14.72 9.78 5.85
C VAL A 307 -13.27 10.04 6.27
N GLY A 308 -12.66 11.11 5.73
CA GLY A 308 -11.33 11.63 6.09
C GLY A 308 -10.15 10.81 5.56
N THR A 309 -10.34 9.52 5.33
CA THR A 309 -9.24 8.59 5.00
C THR A 309 -9.21 8.12 3.55
N ARG A 310 -10.26 8.39 2.77
CA ARG A 310 -10.46 7.84 1.40
C ARG A 310 -10.98 8.89 0.45
N SER A 311 -10.61 8.77 -0.83
CA SER A 311 -11.11 9.65 -1.91
C SER A 311 -12.58 9.36 -2.26
N ALA A 312 -13.24 10.35 -2.85
CA ALA A 312 -14.63 10.27 -3.34
C ALA A 312 -14.89 9.03 -4.21
N GLN A 313 -14.00 8.76 -5.18
CA GLN A 313 -14.12 7.59 -6.04
C GLN A 313 -14.01 6.26 -5.26
N ALA A 314 -13.17 6.21 -4.22
CA ALA A 314 -13.02 5.02 -3.38
C ALA A 314 -14.26 4.80 -2.52
N CYS A 315 -14.81 5.86 -1.92
CA CYS A 315 -16.08 5.85 -1.19
C CYS A 315 -17.23 5.37 -2.07
N TYR A 316 -17.41 5.96 -3.26
CA TYR A 316 -18.40 5.55 -4.26
C TYR A 316 -18.29 4.07 -4.61
N SER A 317 -17.09 3.66 -5.05
CA SER A 317 -16.85 2.30 -5.52
C SER A 317 -17.04 1.27 -4.40
N TYR A 318 -16.71 1.61 -3.16
CA TYR A 318 -16.92 0.73 -2.01
C TYR A 318 -18.38 0.67 -1.61
N TRP A 319 -19.09 1.80 -1.52
CA TRP A 319 -20.51 1.82 -1.17
C TRP A 319 -21.35 0.97 -2.11
N HIS A 320 -21.19 1.15 -3.43
CA HIS A 320 -21.93 0.37 -4.41
C HIS A 320 -21.59 -1.12 -4.35
N ARG A 321 -20.32 -1.47 -4.11
CA ARG A 321 -19.93 -2.87 -3.91
C ARG A 321 -20.54 -3.45 -2.63
N ALA A 322 -20.47 -2.74 -1.51
CA ALA A 322 -20.98 -3.17 -0.22
C ALA A 322 -22.51 -3.31 -0.23
N ARG A 323 -23.23 -2.37 -0.84
CA ARG A 323 -24.68 -2.42 -1.05
C ARG A 323 -25.07 -3.62 -1.92
N ASN A 324 -24.34 -3.83 -3.02
CA ASN A 324 -24.55 -5.00 -3.87
C ASN A 324 -24.26 -6.29 -3.09
N GLU A 325 -23.14 -6.37 -2.36
CA GLU A 325 -22.79 -7.54 -1.54
C GLU A 325 -23.82 -7.83 -0.45
N ALA A 326 -24.35 -6.80 0.21
CA ALA A 326 -25.41 -6.97 1.22
C ALA A 326 -26.71 -7.47 0.57
N ALA A 327 -27.11 -6.89 -0.57
CA ALA A 327 -28.25 -7.38 -1.34
C ALA A 327 -28.03 -8.84 -1.81
N ILE A 328 -26.83 -9.16 -2.29
CA ILE A 328 -26.42 -10.51 -2.68
C ILE A 328 -26.44 -11.46 -1.48
N LYS A 329 -25.94 -11.06 -0.30
CA LYS A 329 -25.95 -11.89 0.92
C LYS A 329 -27.35 -12.12 1.46
N ALA A 330 -28.17 -11.07 1.52
CA ALA A 330 -29.57 -11.16 1.92
C ALA A 330 -30.35 -12.09 0.99
N LYS A 331 -30.08 -12.02 -0.33
CA LYS A 331 -30.61 -12.98 -1.28
C LYS A 331 -29.98 -14.37 -1.09
N ASN A 332 -28.67 -14.51 -0.90
CA ASN A 332 -27.93 -15.80 -0.84
C ASN A 332 -28.28 -16.67 0.37
N ASN A 333 -28.81 -16.10 1.46
CA ASN A 333 -29.38 -16.88 2.56
C ASN A 333 -30.66 -17.62 2.13
N LYS A 334 -31.32 -17.18 1.06
CA LYS A 334 -32.22 -18.03 0.28
C LYS A 334 -31.36 -18.67 -0.80
N ASN A 335 -31.48 -19.95 -1.07
CA ASN A 335 -30.70 -20.63 -2.10
C ASN A 335 -31.12 -20.07 -3.49
N ILE A 336 -30.61 -18.87 -3.88
CA ILE A 336 -31.16 -18.04 -4.97
C ILE A 336 -31.15 -18.80 -6.29
N TRP A 337 -30.12 -19.62 -6.47
CA TRP A 337 -29.94 -20.36 -7.70
C TRP A 337 -30.54 -21.74 -7.53
N THR A 338 -31.60 -22.03 -8.28
CA THR A 338 -32.13 -23.38 -8.35
C THR A 338 -31.05 -24.32 -8.89
N ALA A 339 -31.10 -25.60 -8.51
CA ALA A 339 -30.19 -26.60 -9.04
C ALA A 339 -30.22 -26.62 -10.58
N GLU A 340 -31.39 -26.37 -11.17
CA GLU A 340 -31.60 -26.25 -12.60
C GLU A 340 -30.86 -25.05 -13.22
N GLN A 341 -30.96 -23.85 -12.63
CA GLN A 341 -30.23 -22.68 -13.08
C GLN A 341 -28.72 -22.92 -13.06
N LEU A 342 -28.21 -23.51 -11.98
CA LEU A 342 -26.80 -23.89 -11.86
C LEU A 342 -26.41 -24.90 -12.95
N ALA A 343 -27.23 -25.92 -13.21
CA ALA A 343 -26.98 -26.93 -14.24
C ALA A 343 -26.90 -26.31 -15.64
N ARG A 344 -27.91 -25.50 -16.04
CA ARG A 344 -27.94 -24.85 -17.36
C ARG A 344 -26.73 -23.94 -17.59
N VAL A 345 -26.37 -23.11 -16.61
CA VAL A 345 -25.18 -22.24 -16.73
C VAL A 345 -23.88 -23.04 -16.73
N THR A 346 -23.80 -24.11 -15.93
CA THR A 346 -22.64 -25.03 -15.91
C THR A 346 -22.47 -25.68 -17.28
N GLU A 347 -23.54 -26.18 -17.88
CA GLU A 347 -23.52 -26.78 -19.22
C GLU A 347 -23.09 -25.77 -20.30
N MET A 348 -23.61 -24.54 -20.25
CA MET A 348 -23.17 -23.49 -21.17
C MET A 348 -21.68 -23.19 -21.06
N ILE A 349 -21.15 -23.09 -19.84
CA ILE A 349 -19.71 -22.90 -19.60
C ILE A 349 -18.91 -24.13 -20.05
N TRP A 350 -19.49 -25.32 -19.89
CA TRP A 350 -18.90 -26.56 -20.37
C TRP A 350 -18.80 -26.61 -21.91
N ASN A 351 -19.80 -26.10 -22.62
CA ASN A 351 -19.86 -26.16 -24.08
C ASN A 351 -19.19 -24.96 -24.77
N LYS A 352 -19.07 -23.80 -24.10
CA LYS A 352 -18.49 -22.58 -24.69
C LYS A 352 -17.06 -22.36 -24.21
N ARG A 353 -16.11 -22.24 -25.15
CA ARG A 353 -14.67 -22.03 -24.86
C ARG A 353 -14.29 -20.61 -24.38
N ARG A 354 -15.19 -19.60 -24.45
CA ARG A 354 -14.85 -18.20 -24.10
C ARG A 354 -15.84 -17.58 -23.12
N SER A 355 -15.35 -17.20 -21.94
CA SER A 355 -16.13 -16.63 -20.82
C SER A 355 -16.85 -15.32 -21.16
N SER A 356 -16.28 -14.49 -22.03
CA SER A 356 -16.83 -13.16 -22.36
C SER A 356 -18.17 -13.21 -23.09
N ARG A 357 -18.53 -14.35 -23.71
CA ARG A 357 -19.82 -14.54 -24.40
C ARG A 357 -20.90 -15.16 -23.52
N ILE A 358 -20.53 -15.64 -22.33
CA ILE A 358 -21.46 -16.40 -21.48
C ILE A 358 -22.40 -15.44 -20.76
N LEU A 359 -21.90 -14.30 -20.30
CA LEU A 359 -22.70 -13.36 -19.53
C LEU A 359 -23.96 -12.85 -20.28
N PRO A 360 -23.89 -12.39 -21.54
CA PRO A 360 -25.09 -11.97 -22.27
C PRO A 360 -26.10 -13.10 -22.48
N LEU A 361 -25.63 -14.34 -22.68
CA LEU A 361 -26.50 -15.50 -22.83
C LEU A 361 -27.21 -15.86 -21.52
N VAL A 362 -26.52 -15.74 -20.38
CA VAL A 362 -27.13 -15.95 -19.05
C VAL A 362 -28.19 -14.89 -18.78
N CYS A 363 -27.92 -13.61 -19.09
CA CYS A 363 -28.93 -12.55 -18.98
C CYS A 363 -30.13 -12.78 -19.92
N LYS A 364 -29.91 -13.35 -21.12
CA LYS A 364 -31.00 -13.71 -22.04
C LYS A 364 -31.84 -14.90 -21.54
N LEU A 365 -31.20 -15.89 -20.91
CA LEU A 365 -31.88 -17.07 -20.37
C LEU A 365 -32.65 -16.78 -19.08
N PHE A 366 -32.21 -15.79 -18.32
CA PHE A 366 -32.83 -15.39 -17.07
C PHE A 366 -33.10 -13.88 -17.11
N PRO A 367 -34.17 -13.42 -17.78
CA PRO A 367 -34.45 -11.99 -17.97
C PRO A 367 -34.69 -11.25 -16.65
N ASP A 368 -35.21 -11.94 -15.63
CA ASP A 368 -35.44 -11.38 -14.29
C ASP A 368 -34.14 -11.25 -13.46
N MET A 369 -33.02 -11.77 -13.97
CA MET A 369 -31.73 -11.75 -13.28
C MET A 369 -30.95 -10.47 -13.62
N SER A 370 -30.55 -9.72 -12.60
CA SER A 370 -29.70 -8.56 -12.81
C SER A 370 -28.34 -8.95 -13.38
N GLN A 371 -27.67 -8.04 -14.09
CA GLN A 371 -26.36 -8.31 -14.68
C GLN A 371 -25.30 -8.71 -13.61
N VAL A 372 -25.41 -8.15 -12.40
CA VAL A 372 -24.51 -8.47 -11.28
C VAL A 372 -24.73 -9.91 -10.81
N GLU A 373 -25.98 -10.32 -10.65
CA GLU A 373 -26.36 -11.70 -10.30
C GLU A 373 -25.88 -12.69 -11.36
N ALA A 374 -26.10 -12.39 -12.65
CA ALA A 374 -25.63 -13.21 -13.75
C ALA A 374 -24.09 -13.37 -13.73
N ARG A 375 -23.34 -12.29 -13.42
CA ARG A 375 -21.86 -12.37 -13.28
C ARG A 375 -21.46 -13.29 -12.12
N LEU A 376 -22.15 -13.22 -11.00
CA LEU A 376 -21.84 -14.06 -9.84
C LEU A 376 -22.18 -15.52 -10.10
N LEU A 377 -23.32 -15.79 -10.73
CA LEU A 377 -23.71 -17.14 -11.15
C LEU A 377 -22.69 -17.72 -12.13
N VAL A 378 -22.30 -16.97 -13.16
CA VAL A 378 -21.24 -17.37 -14.09
C VAL A 378 -19.93 -17.63 -13.37
N LYS A 379 -19.53 -16.77 -12.42
CA LYS A 379 -18.30 -16.97 -11.63
C LYS A 379 -18.36 -18.26 -10.80
N LYS A 380 -19.47 -18.50 -10.10
CA LYS A 380 -19.70 -19.71 -9.29
C LYS A 380 -19.68 -20.98 -10.15
N CYS A 381 -20.43 -20.98 -11.26
CA CYS A 381 -20.45 -22.11 -12.19
C CYS A 381 -19.11 -22.29 -12.91
N SER A 382 -18.38 -21.21 -13.22
CA SER A 382 -17.05 -21.31 -13.84
C SER A 382 -16.07 -21.98 -12.90
N ALA A 383 -16.06 -21.62 -11.61
CA ALA A 383 -15.25 -22.30 -10.61
C ALA A 383 -15.62 -23.79 -10.51
N ARG A 384 -16.92 -24.13 -10.55
CA ARG A 384 -17.39 -25.52 -10.55
C ARG A 384 -16.99 -26.29 -11.80
N VAL A 385 -17.22 -25.76 -13.01
CA VAL A 385 -16.81 -26.38 -14.28
C VAL A 385 -15.31 -26.57 -14.34
N THR A 386 -14.56 -25.57 -13.89
CA THR A 386 -13.11 -25.65 -13.75
C THR A 386 -12.77 -26.80 -12.80
N SER A 387 -13.32 -26.85 -11.60
CA SER A 387 -13.12 -27.99 -10.68
C SER A 387 -13.51 -29.34 -11.27
N LEU A 388 -14.58 -29.42 -12.07
CA LEU A 388 -15.09 -30.66 -12.67
C LEU A 388 -14.21 -31.14 -13.84
N ARG A 389 -13.91 -30.28 -14.82
CA ARG A 389 -12.95 -30.59 -15.90
C ARG A 389 -11.63 -31.06 -15.32
N LEU A 390 -11.17 -30.33 -14.33
CA LEU A 390 -9.90 -30.58 -13.65
C LEU A 390 -9.98 -31.72 -12.63
N SER A 391 -11.16 -32.26 -12.33
CA SER A 391 -11.30 -33.53 -11.60
C SER A 391 -11.26 -34.70 -12.57
N LYS A 392 -12.04 -34.64 -13.64
CA LYS A 392 -12.16 -35.73 -14.62
C LYS A 392 -10.86 -35.96 -15.39
N GLN A 393 -10.18 -34.89 -15.80
CA GLN A 393 -8.92 -34.99 -16.54
C GLN A 393 -7.78 -35.47 -15.63
N LEU A 394 -7.72 -35.04 -14.37
CA LEU A 394 -6.61 -35.41 -13.49
C LEU A 394 -6.82 -36.69 -12.68
N THR A 395 -8.04 -37.21 -12.48
CA THR A 395 -8.20 -38.54 -11.86
C THR A 395 -7.65 -39.65 -12.75
N GLN A 396 -7.64 -39.45 -14.06
CA GLN A 396 -7.07 -40.40 -15.03
C GLN A 396 -5.54 -40.26 -15.14
N ASP A 397 -4.99 -39.10 -14.74
CA ASP A 397 -3.58 -38.74 -14.91
C ASP A 397 -2.84 -38.49 -13.57
N GLN A 398 -3.28 -39.07 -12.45
CA GLN A 398 -2.61 -38.83 -11.16
C GLN A 398 -1.18 -39.35 -11.16
N ASP A 399 -0.95 -40.55 -11.69
CA ASP A 399 0.39 -41.14 -11.80
C ASP A 399 1.26 -40.35 -12.77
N THR A 400 0.68 -39.87 -13.88
CA THR A 400 1.35 -38.98 -14.84
C THR A 400 1.75 -37.65 -14.19
N LEU A 401 0.90 -37.08 -13.34
CA LEU A 401 1.21 -35.85 -12.59
C LEU A 401 2.36 -36.07 -11.61
N VAL A 402 2.36 -37.17 -10.87
CA VAL A 402 3.45 -37.51 -9.95
C VAL A 402 4.76 -37.69 -10.71
N LYS A 403 4.74 -38.46 -11.79
CA LYS A 403 5.90 -38.66 -12.66
C LYS A 403 6.43 -37.33 -13.21
N CYS A 404 5.56 -36.47 -13.75
CA CYS A 404 5.96 -35.15 -14.25
C CYS A 404 6.55 -34.26 -13.15
N VAL A 405 6.01 -34.32 -11.93
CA VAL A 405 6.54 -33.56 -10.80
C VAL A 405 7.92 -34.07 -10.39
N ASP A 406 8.13 -35.38 -10.38
CA ASP A 406 9.41 -35.98 -10.01
C ASP A 406 10.49 -35.71 -11.07
N GLU A 407 10.14 -35.69 -12.36
CA GLU A 407 11.06 -35.33 -13.45
C GLU A 407 11.43 -33.84 -13.51
N VAL A 408 10.64 -32.96 -12.89
CA VAL A 408 10.83 -31.49 -12.92
C VAL A 408 11.36 -30.97 -11.57
N ARG A 409 11.49 -31.84 -10.56
CA ARG A 409 11.99 -31.48 -9.25
C ARG A 409 13.51 -31.28 -9.31
N ASP A 410 13.99 -30.16 -8.78
CA ASP A 410 15.43 -29.91 -8.64
C ASP A 410 16.04 -30.67 -7.44
N ALA A 411 17.37 -30.60 -7.28
CA ALA A 411 18.08 -31.27 -6.19
C ALA A 411 17.66 -30.74 -4.80
N GLU A 412 17.21 -29.49 -4.74
CA GLU A 412 16.73 -28.80 -3.54
C GLU A 412 15.26 -29.10 -3.21
N GLY A 413 14.55 -29.83 -4.08
CA GLY A 413 13.15 -30.21 -3.90
C GLY A 413 12.13 -29.14 -4.31
N ASN A 414 12.55 -28.06 -4.97
CA ASN A 414 11.63 -27.12 -5.60
C ASN A 414 11.06 -27.72 -6.89
N ILE A 415 9.82 -27.36 -7.18
CA ILE A 415 9.07 -27.88 -8.33
C ILE A 415 8.73 -26.70 -9.23
N ASP A 416 9.22 -26.69 -10.47
CA ASP A 416 8.77 -25.72 -11.48
C ASP A 416 7.38 -26.11 -12.02
N TRP A 417 6.35 -25.55 -11.38
CA TRP A 417 4.97 -25.77 -11.77
C TRP A 417 4.65 -25.32 -13.20
N ARG A 418 5.43 -24.42 -13.81
CA ARG A 418 5.22 -24.03 -15.21
C ARG A 418 5.63 -25.15 -16.16
N ALA A 419 6.77 -25.79 -15.93
CA ALA A 419 7.19 -26.95 -16.69
C ALA A 419 6.23 -28.14 -16.48
N VAL A 420 5.81 -28.41 -15.24
CA VAL A 420 4.77 -29.45 -14.96
C VAL A 420 3.48 -29.14 -15.71
N GLY A 421 2.99 -27.91 -15.64
CA GLY A 421 1.75 -27.51 -16.33
C GLY A 421 1.85 -27.62 -17.86
N SER A 422 3.03 -27.33 -18.42
CA SER A 422 3.28 -27.48 -19.86
C SER A 422 3.23 -28.94 -20.30
N ARG A 423 3.85 -29.86 -19.54
CA ARG A 423 3.80 -31.32 -19.81
C ARG A 423 2.40 -31.90 -19.65
N MET A 424 1.69 -31.49 -18.60
CA MET A 424 0.32 -31.94 -18.30
C MET A 424 -0.74 -31.27 -19.18
N GLN A 425 -0.35 -30.31 -20.04
CA GLN A 425 -1.27 -29.44 -20.80
C GLN A 425 -2.35 -28.80 -19.90
N ALA A 426 -1.96 -28.44 -18.67
CA ALA A 426 -2.84 -27.95 -17.62
C ALA A 426 -2.28 -26.69 -16.96
N PRO A 427 -3.12 -25.80 -16.40
CA PRO A 427 -2.64 -24.62 -15.70
C PRO A 427 -1.69 -24.98 -14.53
N PRO A 428 -0.51 -24.31 -14.39
CA PRO A 428 0.47 -24.58 -13.32
C PRO A 428 -0.12 -24.56 -11.90
N ALA A 429 -0.97 -23.58 -11.62
CA ALA A 429 -1.61 -23.42 -10.31
C ALA A 429 -2.50 -24.62 -9.95
N LEU A 430 -3.12 -25.26 -10.95
CA LEU A 430 -3.91 -26.45 -10.71
C LEU A 430 -3.02 -27.64 -10.38
N CYS A 431 -1.98 -27.89 -11.19
CA CYS A 431 -1.06 -29.01 -10.98
C CYS A 431 -0.53 -28.98 -9.54
N ARG A 432 -0.19 -27.79 -9.04
CA ARG A 432 0.23 -27.55 -7.65
C ARG A 432 -0.83 -27.94 -6.62
N VAL A 433 -2.06 -27.47 -6.78
CA VAL A 433 -3.15 -27.77 -5.83
C VAL A 433 -3.42 -29.28 -5.79
N ARG A 434 -3.47 -29.92 -6.96
CA ARG A 434 -3.79 -31.34 -7.10
C ARG A 434 -2.69 -32.26 -6.61
N TYR A 435 -1.43 -31.94 -6.92
CA TYR A 435 -0.30 -32.65 -6.33
C TYR A 435 -0.33 -32.51 -4.81
N GLY A 436 -0.61 -31.31 -4.29
CA GLY A 436 -0.82 -31.07 -2.87
C GLY A 436 -1.93 -31.95 -2.28
N GLU A 437 -3.11 -32.02 -2.91
CA GLU A 437 -4.22 -32.89 -2.50
C GLU A 437 -3.85 -34.37 -2.54
N PHE A 438 -3.17 -34.82 -3.59
CA PHE A 438 -2.75 -36.20 -3.77
C PHE A 438 -1.73 -36.61 -2.71
N VAL A 439 -0.67 -35.82 -2.52
CA VAL A 439 0.33 -36.03 -1.47
C VAL A 439 -0.34 -35.99 -0.10
N CYS A 440 -1.23 -35.03 0.14
CA CYS A 440 -1.99 -34.96 1.39
C CYS A 440 -2.87 -36.20 1.60
N LYS A 441 -3.55 -36.73 0.57
CA LYS A 441 -4.41 -37.92 0.69
C LYS A 441 -3.61 -39.20 0.85
N LYS A 442 -2.64 -39.47 -0.03
CA LYS A 442 -1.78 -40.67 0.02
C LYS A 442 -1.05 -40.74 1.36
N MET A 443 -0.62 -39.59 1.88
CA MET A 443 0.04 -39.53 3.18
C MET A 443 -0.88 -39.32 4.39
N ALA A 444 -2.17 -38.97 4.22
CA ALA A 444 -3.15 -38.94 5.31
C ALA A 444 -3.49 -40.36 5.79
N HIS A 445 -3.37 -41.37 4.93
CA HIS A 445 -3.56 -42.76 5.31
C HIS A 445 -2.38 -43.37 6.06
N VAL A 446 -1.19 -42.75 5.99
CA VAL A 446 -0.04 -43.19 6.78
C VAL A 446 -0.23 -42.67 8.21
N ARG A 447 -0.75 -43.54 9.09
CA ARG A 447 -0.87 -43.27 10.53
C ARG A 447 0.46 -42.75 11.06
N TRP A 448 0.40 -41.73 11.91
CA TRP A 448 1.57 -41.26 12.65
C TRP A 448 1.90 -42.30 13.72
N SER A 449 3.14 -42.80 13.72
CA SER A 449 3.59 -43.61 14.86
C SER A 449 3.75 -42.73 16.10
N ALA A 450 3.84 -43.36 17.28
CA ALA A 450 4.15 -42.66 18.52
C ALA A 450 5.52 -41.96 18.39
N GLU A 451 6.54 -42.68 17.92
CA GLU A 451 7.89 -42.14 17.71
C GLU A 451 7.94 -40.95 16.75
N GLU A 452 7.17 -40.98 15.65
CA GLU A 452 7.10 -39.84 14.73
C GLU A 452 6.44 -38.63 15.38
N THR A 453 5.46 -38.88 16.25
CA THR A 453 4.77 -37.81 16.99
C THR A 453 5.72 -37.20 18.02
N ASP A 454 6.50 -38.01 18.73
CA ASP A 454 7.50 -37.54 19.70
C ASP A 454 8.60 -36.76 18.99
N ARG A 455 9.12 -37.27 17.86
CA ARG A 455 10.07 -36.55 17.01
C ARG A 455 9.52 -35.21 16.53
N LEU A 456 8.24 -35.15 16.16
CA LEU A 456 7.58 -33.89 15.77
C LEU A 456 7.51 -32.90 16.93
N ILE A 457 7.14 -33.34 18.12
CA ILE A 457 7.03 -32.47 19.30
C ILE A 457 8.42 -31.93 19.65
N TRP A 458 9.41 -32.81 19.73
CA TRP A 458 10.81 -32.45 19.98
C TRP A 458 11.32 -31.44 18.94
N ALA A 459 11.08 -31.71 17.65
CA ALA A 459 11.47 -30.83 16.54
C ALA A 459 10.86 -29.42 16.65
N VAL A 460 9.59 -29.32 17.08
CA VAL A 460 8.93 -28.02 17.26
C VAL A 460 9.48 -27.28 18.48
N ASP A 461 9.74 -27.98 19.58
CA ASP A 461 10.26 -27.37 20.80
C ASP A 461 11.71 -26.92 20.64
N GLU A 462 12.53 -27.70 19.93
CA GLU A 462 13.90 -27.29 19.60
C GLU A 462 13.92 -26.04 18.71
N GLN A 463 13.02 -25.95 17.72
CA GLN A 463 12.92 -24.74 16.92
C GLN A 463 12.41 -23.54 17.74
N ARG A 464 11.49 -23.74 18.68
CA ARG A 464 11.07 -22.66 19.59
C ARG A 464 12.23 -22.16 20.45
N ARG A 465 13.10 -23.06 20.92
CA ARG A 465 14.30 -22.70 21.67
C ARG A 465 15.21 -21.78 20.85
N ILE A 466 15.43 -22.11 19.57
CA ILE A 466 16.21 -21.29 18.64
C ILE A 466 15.51 -19.93 18.38
N LEU A 467 14.19 -19.93 18.15
CA LEU A 467 13.45 -18.73 17.76
C LEU A 467 13.07 -17.81 18.92
N GLN A 468 13.05 -18.28 20.17
CA GLN A 468 12.80 -17.44 21.35
C GLN A 468 13.80 -16.29 21.48
N GLN A 469 15.01 -16.45 20.92
CA GLN A 469 16.01 -15.40 20.84
C GLN A 469 15.67 -14.31 19.82
N GLN A 470 14.73 -14.56 18.90
CA GLN A 470 14.47 -13.72 17.72
C GLN A 470 12.99 -13.31 17.54
N GLY A 471 12.06 -13.82 18.35
CA GLY A 471 10.62 -13.52 18.24
C GLY A 471 9.96 -14.00 16.94
N GLN A 472 10.58 -14.93 16.21
CA GLN A 472 10.10 -15.37 14.90
C GLN A 472 9.08 -16.53 14.98
N LYS A 473 8.35 -16.74 13.87
CA LYS A 473 7.38 -17.85 13.71
C LYS A 473 8.10 -19.16 13.38
N ILE A 474 7.59 -20.29 13.90
CA ILE A 474 8.06 -21.66 13.60
C ILE A 474 8.16 -21.88 12.08
N ASP A 475 9.37 -22.15 11.58
CA ASP A 475 9.60 -22.56 10.19
C ASP A 475 9.40 -24.08 10.05
N TRP A 476 8.22 -24.44 9.58
CA TRP A 476 7.81 -25.83 9.36
C TRP A 476 8.65 -26.58 8.33
N LYS A 477 9.41 -25.90 7.46
CA LYS A 477 10.37 -26.58 6.57
C LYS A 477 11.49 -27.22 7.36
N PHE A 478 12.03 -26.51 8.35
CA PHE A 478 13.03 -27.02 9.26
C PHE A 478 12.50 -28.19 10.11
N VAL A 479 11.30 -28.03 10.70
CA VAL A 479 10.64 -29.12 11.47
C VAL A 479 10.49 -30.39 10.61
N SER A 480 10.03 -30.23 9.37
CA SER A 480 9.86 -31.35 8.44
C SER A 480 11.18 -32.05 8.13
N LYS A 481 12.27 -31.29 7.96
CA LYS A 481 13.61 -31.84 7.76
C LYS A 481 14.08 -32.64 8.98
N MET A 482 13.78 -32.18 10.20
CA MET A 482 14.12 -32.91 11.44
C MET A 482 13.26 -34.17 11.64
N VAL A 483 11.98 -34.14 11.28
CA VAL A 483 11.11 -35.33 11.34
C VAL A 483 11.50 -36.35 10.27
N GLY A 484 11.97 -35.90 9.10
CA GLY A 484 12.52 -36.73 8.03
C GLY A 484 11.48 -37.49 7.19
N SER A 485 10.39 -37.96 7.80
CA SER A 485 9.36 -38.77 7.13
C SER A 485 8.14 -37.98 6.64
N ARG A 486 7.97 -36.72 7.08
CA ARG A 486 6.74 -35.94 6.88
C ARG A 486 7.02 -34.56 6.30
N THR A 487 6.08 -34.07 5.48
CA THR A 487 6.14 -32.74 4.86
C THR A 487 5.83 -31.61 5.87
N PRO A 488 6.24 -30.36 5.58
CA PRO A 488 6.00 -29.21 6.48
C PRO A 488 4.54 -29.01 6.87
N THR A 489 3.63 -29.20 5.90
CA THR A 489 2.19 -29.05 6.10
C THR A 489 1.65 -30.15 7.03
N GLN A 490 2.16 -31.37 6.93
CA GLN A 490 1.73 -32.48 7.79
C GLN A 490 2.20 -32.29 9.23
N CYS A 491 3.47 -31.93 9.43
CA CYS A 491 4.02 -31.58 10.73
C CYS A 491 3.16 -30.49 11.39
N LYS A 492 2.82 -29.44 10.64
CA LYS A 492 1.96 -28.34 11.11
C LYS A 492 0.56 -28.79 11.50
N LEU A 493 -0.09 -29.60 10.66
CA LEU A 493 -1.45 -30.09 10.92
C LEU A 493 -1.50 -31.04 12.12
N LYS A 494 -0.56 -32.00 12.19
CA LYS A 494 -0.46 -32.95 13.29
C LYS A 494 -0.15 -32.24 14.61
N TYR A 495 0.79 -31.30 14.62
CA TYR A 495 1.13 -30.55 15.82
C TYR A 495 -0.05 -29.70 16.32
N ARG A 496 -0.81 -29.05 15.42
CA ARG A 496 -2.06 -28.36 15.79
C ARG A 496 -3.09 -29.31 16.41
N GLY A 497 -3.20 -30.53 15.89
CA GLY A 497 -4.03 -31.58 16.49
C GLY A 497 -3.55 -31.94 17.90
N HIS A 498 -2.24 -32.13 18.08
CA HIS A 498 -1.62 -32.38 19.38
C HIS A 498 -1.87 -31.24 20.38
N GLN A 499 -1.73 -29.98 19.95
CA GLN A 499 -2.00 -28.81 20.80
C GLN A 499 -3.44 -28.80 21.31
N LYS A 500 -4.42 -29.11 20.44
CA LYS A 500 -5.83 -29.18 20.84
C LYS A 500 -6.10 -30.30 21.86
N LEU A 501 -5.48 -31.47 21.67
CA LEU A 501 -5.59 -32.58 22.63
C LEU A 501 -4.93 -32.22 23.96
N SER A 502 -3.73 -31.64 23.94
CA SER A 502 -3.03 -31.21 25.16
C SER A 502 -3.78 -30.12 25.93
N ALA A 503 -4.51 -29.25 25.22
CA ALA A 503 -5.34 -28.21 25.82
C ALA A 503 -6.67 -28.74 26.35
N PHE A 504 -7.11 -29.93 25.90
CA PHE A 504 -8.29 -30.60 26.41
C PHE A 504 -7.98 -31.47 27.64
N CYS A 505 -6.75 -32.00 27.74
CA CYS A 505 -6.29 -32.77 28.89
C CYS A 505 -5.82 -31.91 30.07
N LYS A 506 -5.64 -30.61 29.87
CA LYS A 506 -5.39 -29.62 30.93
C LYS A 506 -6.70 -28.96 31.30
#